data_AF-A0A9D5GIK5-F1
#
_entry.id   AF-A0A9D5GIK5-F1
#
_cell.length_a   1.000
_cell.length_b   1.000
_cell.length_c   1.000
_cell.angle_alpha   90.00
_cell.angle_beta   90.00
_cell.angle_gamma   90.00
#
_symmetry.space_group_name_H-M   'P 1'
#
loop_
_entity.id
_entity.type
_entity.pdbx_description
1 polymer ?
#
loop_
_entity_poly.entity_id
_entity_poly.type
_entity_poly.pdbx_seq_one_letter_code
_entity_poly.pdbx_strand_id
1 'polypeptide(L)'
;ITGDSASHHLLDHPRDVPWRTAVGVGVLTFLILLQAGGGGDVLSVFLHVPLEGLNAVLRVLCVVLPVVAALTAYRFMADLKERDVHASAKPRWVTLRRTSSGGFEESS
;
A
#
# COMPACT_ATOMS: atom_id res chain seq x y z
N ILE A 1 13.85 -1.37 -18.90
CA ILE A 1 14.14 -1.10 -17.47
C ILE A 1 14.10 -2.38 -16.61
N THR A 2 13.10 -3.27 -16.71
CA THR A 2 13.13 -4.59 -16.02
C THR A 2 13.50 -5.78 -16.92
N GLY A 3 13.46 -5.64 -18.25
CA GLY A 3 14.09 -6.61 -19.18
C GLY A 3 13.43 -7.99 -19.26
N ASP A 4 12.22 -8.14 -18.72
CA ASP A 4 11.55 -9.43 -18.67
C ASP A 4 10.74 -9.69 -19.94
N SER A 5 11.03 -10.79 -20.64
CA SER A 5 10.43 -11.16 -21.93
C SER A 5 9.93 -12.61 -21.95
N ALA A 6 9.89 -13.29 -20.80
CA ALA A 6 9.34 -14.63 -20.71
C ALA A 6 7.80 -14.62 -20.90
N SER A 7 7.22 -15.76 -21.29
CA SER A 7 5.77 -15.92 -21.35
C SER A 7 5.20 -16.04 -19.94
N HIS A 8 4.49 -15.02 -19.48
CA HIS A 8 3.83 -14.98 -18.18
C HIS A 8 2.35 -15.32 -18.33
N HIS A 9 1.95 -16.54 -17.93
CA HIS A 9 0.54 -16.96 -17.93
C HIS A 9 -0.10 -16.89 -16.53
N LEU A 10 0.70 -16.59 -15.52
CA LEU A 10 0.26 -16.39 -14.14
C LEU A 10 0.36 -14.91 -13.82
N LEU A 11 -0.64 -14.41 -13.10
CA LEU A 11 -0.64 -13.04 -12.61
C LEU A 11 0.31 -12.92 -11.43
N ASP A 12 1.21 -11.93 -11.46
CA ASP A 12 2.05 -11.63 -10.29
C ASP A 12 1.18 -11.10 -9.15
N HIS A 13 1.43 -11.60 -7.94
CA HIS A 13 0.79 -11.07 -6.77
C HIS A 13 1.32 -9.65 -6.48
N PRO A 14 0.47 -8.67 -6.15
CA PRO A 14 0.88 -7.26 -5.95
C PRO A 14 1.91 -7.03 -4.83
N ARG A 15 2.10 -7.99 -3.93
CA ARG A 15 3.11 -7.95 -2.86
C ARG A 15 4.51 -8.36 -3.34
N ASP A 16 4.58 -9.16 -4.40
CA ASP A 16 5.84 -9.71 -4.91
C ASP A 16 6.57 -8.72 -5.83
N VAL A 17 5.81 -7.78 -6.41
CA VAL A 17 6.26 -6.69 -7.29
C VAL A 17 6.00 -5.29 -6.67
N PRO A 18 6.56 -5.00 -5.49
CA PRO A 18 6.17 -3.83 -4.68
C PRO A 18 6.39 -2.49 -5.39
N TRP A 19 7.37 -2.37 -6.28
CA TRP A 19 7.60 -1.15 -7.06
C TRP A 19 6.50 -0.90 -8.11
N ARG A 20 6.00 -1.96 -8.77
CA ARG A 20 4.90 -1.85 -9.76
C ARG A 20 3.61 -1.42 -9.07
N THR A 21 3.34 -1.99 -7.89
CA THR A 21 2.20 -1.61 -7.06
C THR A 21 2.32 -0.17 -6.56
N ALA A 22 3.50 0.24 -6.06
CA ALA A 22 3.75 1.60 -5.60
C ALA A 22 3.52 2.66 -6.69
N VAL A 23 4.04 2.42 -7.90
CA VAL A 23 3.81 3.30 -9.06
C VAL A 23 2.32 3.36 -9.41
N GLY A 24 1.63 2.21 -9.44
CA GLY A 24 0.19 2.17 -9.69
C GLY A 24 -0.62 2.98 -8.67
N VAL A 25 -0.28 2.86 -7.38
CA VAL A 25 -0.91 3.64 -6.30
C VAL A 25 -0.65 5.13 -6.49
N GLY A 26 0.59 5.54 -6.79
CA GLY A 26 0.92 6.94 -7.05
C GLY A 26 0.11 7.52 -8.21
N VAL A 27 0.00 6.80 -9.33
CA VAL A 27 -0.81 7.21 -10.48
C VAL A 27 -2.29 7.30 -10.11
N LEU A 28 -2.82 6.33 -9.37
CA LEU A 28 -4.22 6.35 -8.94
C LEU A 28 -4.52 7.55 -8.02
N THR A 29 -3.63 7.84 -7.06
CA THR A 29 -3.73 9.03 -6.20
C THR A 29 -3.72 10.31 -7.03
N PHE A 30 -2.85 10.41 -8.03
CA PHE A 30 -2.79 11.56 -8.93
C PHE A 30 -4.10 11.73 -9.72
N LEU A 31 -4.66 10.64 -10.24
CA LEU A 31 -5.95 10.68 -10.95
C LEU A 31 -7.11 11.11 -10.04
N ILE A 32 -7.15 10.65 -8.79
CA ILE A 32 -8.16 11.07 -7.81
C ILE A 32 -8.04 12.57 -7.53
N LEU A 33 -6.83 13.10 -7.39
CA LEU A 33 -6.61 14.53 -7.17
C LEU A 33 -6.98 15.38 -8.39
N LEU A 34 -6.67 14.90 -9.60
CA LEU A 34 -7.11 15.54 -10.85
C LEU A 34 -8.64 15.55 -10.94
N GLN A 35 -9.30 14.43 -10.61
CA GLN A 35 -10.75 14.34 -10.59
C GLN A 35 -11.37 15.30 -9.56
N ALA A 36 -10.76 15.42 -8.37
CA ALA A 36 -11.17 16.37 -7.35
C ALA A 36 -10.98 17.82 -7.82
N GLY A 37 -9.87 18.13 -8.50
CA GLY A 37 -9.65 19.44 -9.10
C GLY A 37 -10.65 19.78 -10.21
N GLY A 38 -11.01 18.80 -11.04
CA GLY A 38 -12.05 18.95 -12.06
C GLY A 38 -13.45 19.20 -11.47
N GLY A 39 -13.71 18.70 -10.25
CA GLY A 39 -14.93 18.95 -9.48
C GLY A 39 -14.79 20.06 -8.42
N GLY A 40 -13.81 20.95 -8.55
CA GLY A 40 -13.43 21.93 -7.54
C GLY A 40 -14.57 22.85 -7.10
N ASP A 41 -15.49 23.22 -7.99
CA ASP A 41 -16.63 24.08 -7.66
C ASP A 41 -17.60 23.40 -6.68
N VAL A 42 -17.89 22.11 -6.92
CA VAL A 42 -18.74 21.28 -6.05
C VAL A 42 -18.07 21.13 -4.69
N LEU A 43 -16.77 20.80 -4.67
CA LEU A 43 -15.97 20.70 -3.46
C LEU A 43 -15.90 22.01 -2.66
N SER A 44 -15.78 23.15 -3.35
CA SER A 44 -15.75 24.48 -2.73
C SER A 44 -17.05 24.78 -1.98
N VAL A 45 -18.20 24.43 -2.58
CA VAL A 45 -19.52 24.58 -1.95
C VAL A 45 -19.67 23.62 -0.76
N PHE A 46 -19.34 22.34 -0.92
CA PHE A 46 -19.47 21.35 0.15
C PHE A 46 -18.58 21.67 1.37
N LEU A 47 -17.35 22.11 1.13
CA LEU A 47 -16.37 22.39 2.18
C LEU A 47 -16.47 23.82 2.72
N HIS A 48 -17.26 24.70 2.10
CA HIS A 48 -17.37 26.13 2.44
C HIS A 48 -16.01 26.85 2.43
N VAL A 49 -15.14 26.48 1.50
CA VAL A 49 -13.79 27.05 1.34
C VAL A 49 -13.72 27.78 -0.01
N PRO A 50 -13.08 28.96 -0.09
CA PRO A 50 -12.90 29.66 -1.36
C PRO A 50 -12.13 28.81 -2.38
N LEU A 51 -12.57 28.85 -3.63
CA LEU A 51 -12.01 28.08 -4.75
C LEU A 51 -10.50 28.33 -4.92
N GLU A 52 -10.05 29.56 -4.72
CA GLU A 52 -8.62 29.93 -4.80
C GLU A 52 -7.78 29.18 -3.75
N GLY A 53 -8.29 29.09 -2.53
CA GLY A 53 -7.65 28.34 -1.44
C GLY A 53 -7.62 26.84 -1.74
N LEU A 54 -8.74 26.30 -2.23
CA LEU A 54 -8.83 24.91 -2.64
C LEU A 54 -7.83 24.58 -3.76
N ASN A 55 -7.73 25.42 -4.78
CA ASN A 55 -6.81 25.25 -5.91
C ASN A 55 -5.34 25.34 -5.47
N ALA A 56 -5.01 26.24 -4.55
CA ALA A 56 -3.66 26.34 -4.01
C ALA A 56 -3.26 25.05 -3.28
N VAL A 57 -4.14 24.49 -2.46
CA VAL A 57 -3.91 23.22 -1.76
C VAL A 57 -3.79 22.07 -2.75
N LEU A 58 -4.73 21.95 -3.70
CA LEU A 58 -4.72 20.89 -4.70
C LEU A 58 -3.46 20.91 -5.55
N ARG A 59 -2.92 22.08 -5.92
CA ARG A 59 -1.63 22.20 -6.63
C ARG A 59 -0.48 21.53 -5.88
N VAL A 60 -0.39 21.76 -4.58
CA VAL A 60 0.66 21.15 -3.75
C VAL A 60 0.41 19.64 -3.60
N LEU A 61 -0.83 19.25 -3.29
CA LEU A 61 -1.19 17.84 -3.11
C LEU A 61 -0.99 17.01 -4.38
N CYS A 62 -1.27 17.58 -5.56
CA CYS A 62 -1.14 16.92 -6.86
C CYS A 62 0.29 16.41 -7.12
N VAL A 63 1.30 17.03 -6.50
CA VAL A 63 2.70 16.58 -6.60
C VAL A 63 3.11 15.76 -5.37
N VAL A 64 2.80 16.24 -4.17
CA VAL A 64 3.31 15.64 -2.93
C VAL A 64 2.61 14.33 -2.60
N LEU A 65 1.29 14.30 -2.71
CA LEU A 65 0.49 13.16 -2.24
C LEU A 65 0.73 11.87 -3.06
N PRO A 66 0.86 11.91 -4.40
CA PRO A 66 1.24 10.73 -5.18
C PRO A 66 2.57 10.11 -4.76
N VAL A 67 3.58 10.95 -4.49
CA VAL A 67 4.91 10.48 -4.07
C VAL A 67 4.83 9.82 -2.70
N VAL A 68 4.16 10.47 -1.75
CA VAL A 68 3.97 9.91 -0.40
C VAL A 68 3.17 8.61 -0.45
N ALA A 69 2.10 8.55 -1.24
CA ALA A 69 1.28 7.36 -1.40
C ALA A 69 2.07 6.19 -2.01
N ALA A 70 2.88 6.46 -3.04
CA ALA A 70 3.73 5.44 -3.66
C ALA A 70 4.77 4.88 -2.66
N LEU A 71 5.46 5.75 -1.91
CA LEU A 71 6.44 5.32 -0.90
C LEU A 71 5.78 4.51 0.22
N THR A 72 4.60 4.93 0.64
CA THR A 72 3.81 4.23 1.67
C THR A 72 3.39 2.85 1.18
N ALA A 73 2.81 2.76 -0.02
CA ALA A 73 2.42 1.51 -0.64
C ALA A 73 3.61 0.55 -0.81
N TYR A 74 4.77 1.07 -1.20
CA TYR A 74 5.99 0.27 -1.27
C TYR A 74 6.35 -0.34 0.08
N ARG A 75 6.38 0.48 1.14
CA ARG A 75 6.72 0.05 2.51
C ARG A 75 5.77 -1.05 2.99
N PHE A 76 4.45 -0.87 2.78
CA PHE A 76 3.46 -1.87 3.14
C PHE A 76 3.65 -3.19 2.38
N MET A 77 3.86 -3.14 1.06
CA MET A 77 4.03 -4.35 0.25
C MET A 77 5.34 -5.08 0.58
N ALA A 78 6.41 -4.34 0.85
CA ALA A 78 7.69 -4.91 1.27
C ALA A 78 7.59 -5.61 2.64
N ASP A 79 6.94 -4.96 3.61
CA ASP A 79 6.71 -5.55 4.95
C ASP A 79 5.83 -6.80 4.87
N LEU A 80 4.76 -6.75 4.06
CA LEU A 80 3.91 -7.92 3.81
C LEU A 80 4.67 -9.08 3.17
N LYS A 81 5.56 -8.80 2.22
CA LYS A 81 6.41 -9.82 1.59
C LYS A 81 7.35 -10.47 2.60
N GLU A 82 7.98 -9.67 3.46
CA GLU A 82 8.90 -10.18 4.49
C GLU A 82 8.19 -11.03 5.55
N ARG A 83 6.97 -10.62 5.94
CA ARG A 83 6.12 -11.37 6.88
C ARG A 83 5.63 -12.69 6.29
N ASP A 84 5.29 -12.73 5.01
CA ASP A 84 4.82 -13.95 4.35
C ASP A 84 5.93 -15.01 4.30
N VAL A 85 7.16 -14.59 4.01
CA VAL A 85 8.35 -15.44 4.06
C VAL A 85 8.61 -15.96 5.48
N HIS A 86 8.55 -15.08 6.48
CA HIS A 86 8.72 -15.48 7.89
C HIS A 86 7.59 -16.38 8.41
N ALA A 87 6.35 -16.14 7.99
CA ALA A 87 5.20 -16.96 8.39
C ALA A 87 5.30 -18.36 7.79
N SER A 88 5.76 -18.48 6.55
CA SER A 88 5.97 -19.77 5.88
C SER A 88 7.06 -20.61 6.56
N ALA A 89 8.02 -19.96 7.24
CA ALA A 89 9.07 -20.63 7.99
C ALA A 89 8.61 -21.16 9.37
N LYS A 90 7.48 -20.67 9.90
CA LYS A 90 6.94 -21.10 11.20
C LYS A 90 5.76 -22.06 11.02
N PRO A 91 5.61 -23.06 11.90
CA PRO A 91 4.43 -23.92 11.85
C PRO A 91 3.16 -23.09 12.06
N ARG A 92 2.16 -23.31 11.20
CA ARG A 92 0.89 -22.56 11.19
C ARG A 92 0.04 -22.76 12.46
N TRP A 93 0.37 -23.77 13.26
CA TRP A 93 -0.22 -24.07 14.55
C TRP A 93 0.90 -24.48 15.50
N VAL A 94 0.88 -23.91 16.70
CA VAL A 94 1.82 -24.24 17.77
C VAL A 94 1.10 -25.14 18.77
N THR A 95 1.66 -26.31 19.04
CA THR A 95 1.14 -27.18 20.10
C THR A 95 1.77 -26.80 21.41
N LEU A 96 0.98 -26.17 22.28
CA LEU A 96 1.40 -25.87 23.64
C LEU A 96 1.07 -27.08 24.53
N ARG A 97 2.10 -27.68 25.13
CA ARG A 97 1.93 -28.69 26.16
C ARG A 97 2.10 -28.04 27.53
N ARG A 98 1.16 -28.32 28.44
CA ARG A 98 1.25 -27.86 29.83
C ARG A 98 2.21 -28.76 30.61
N THR A 99 3.27 -28.17 31.18
CA THR A 99 4.23 -28.89 32.02
C THR A 99 3.66 -29.06 33.44
N SER A 100 4.03 -30.14 34.12
CA SER A 100 3.58 -30.45 35.49
C SER A 100 3.96 -29.39 36.53
N SER A 101 4.98 -28.57 36.24
CA SER A 101 5.39 -27.39 37.02
C SER A 101 4.48 -26.16 36.82
N GLY A 102 3.48 -26.24 35.95
CA GLY A 102 2.58 -25.13 35.61
C GLY A 102 3.04 -24.29 34.41
N GLY A 103 4.18 -24.60 33.80
CA GLY A 103 4.69 -23.93 32.60
C GLY A 103 4.01 -24.35 31.30
N PHE A 104 4.29 -23.62 30.22
CA PHE A 104 3.93 -23.99 28.85
C PHE A 104 5.21 -24.27 28.07
N GLU A 105 5.31 -25.46 27.49
CA GLU A 105 6.38 -25.81 26.57
C GLU A 105 5.79 -25.97 25.16
N GLU A 106 6.48 -25.38 24.19
CA GLU A 106 6.22 -25.61 22.77
C GLU A 106 6.75 -27.02 22.44
N SER A 107 5.83 -27.96 22.20
CA SER A 107 6.20 -29.31 21.79
C SER A 107 6.48 -29.30 20.30
N SER A 108 7.74 -29.05 19.94
CA SER A 108 8.24 -29.21 18.56
C SER A 108 8.32 -30.67 18.13
#